data_AF-A0A1F3BJZ1-F1
#
_entry.id   AF-A0A1F3BJZ1-F1
#
_cell.length_a   1.000
_cell.length_b   1.000
_cell.length_c   1.000
_cell.angle_alpha   90.00
_cell.angle_beta   90.00
_cell.angle_gamma   90.00
#
_symmetry.space_group_name_H-M   'P 1'
#
loop_
_entity.id
_entity.type
_entity.pdbx_description
1 polymer ?
#
loop_
_entity_poly.entity_id
_entity_poly.type
_entity_poly.pdbx_seq_one_letter_code
_entity_poly.pdbx_strand_id
1 'polypeptide(L)'
;MPFQVTKFKIRSRFSRTVWAAGVVIALAVASIVVVADGGFYTQSGHGSATTGVQRDPALPRGSCVQCHTSHGQSLRDFGLWTVNDNNLCYTCHSNGVRTYFGQTTYSLSGHSVSSSSMNGRPVGRCVQCHNPHGAGDSGGMFAHLTGSIEEQNCFTCHGTGFKPQGAVDIQTQVNKRYAHRVGDFRRRHDDADESSTVAVDPNVLLSGAMRHVECMDCHNTHYGRHASRPSMSSNIGERLLGTWGLRPTYSGAAWTTPTSYLVERFQDTATKYEYQLCLKCHSNWAWGAAPPYTSDGVLESNIAVEINPSNPAYHNVTGQPAASVPSEDVVSGTADAPGFVGSWGPNSAMACSDCHSQDPSAGSIRGPHGSTYPFMLKKRFKAQAGASDNTGRSGTQSDLCFDCHDWNTYGEGGDGKRTNFRKENDNLHRKSDHARAGCFQCHAAVPHGFKRKHMIVYVSDGFPYYQSDPTNYGAEKGGIEAYAHAQDGSYKKSNCKAGCHHGHQQANPTNPLP
;
A
#
# COMPACT_ATOMS: atom_id res chain seq x y z
N MET A 1 61.74 -72.19 -20.39
CA MET A 1 61.99 -70.84 -19.85
C MET A 1 62.94 -70.12 -20.81
N PRO A 2 62.73 -68.86 -21.22
CA PRO A 2 61.48 -68.13 -21.47
C PRO A 2 61.33 -67.65 -22.94
N PHE A 3 60.08 -67.39 -23.32
CA PHE A 3 59.64 -66.70 -24.54
C PHE A 3 60.02 -65.21 -24.52
N GLN A 4 60.43 -64.65 -25.66
CA GLN A 4 60.50 -63.20 -25.88
C GLN A 4 59.53 -62.83 -27.00
N VAL A 5 58.49 -62.07 -26.61
CA VAL A 5 57.43 -61.55 -27.46
C VAL A 5 57.84 -60.18 -27.98
N THR A 6 57.96 -60.03 -29.30
CA THR A 6 58.16 -58.75 -29.97
C THR A 6 56.85 -57.94 -29.95
N LYS A 7 56.81 -56.87 -29.15
CA LYS A 7 55.71 -55.89 -29.15
C LYS A 7 55.94 -54.84 -30.25
N PHE A 8 55.14 -54.89 -31.32
CA PHE A 8 54.97 -53.77 -32.24
C PHE A 8 54.17 -52.64 -31.54
N LYS A 9 54.80 -51.49 -31.33
CA LYS A 9 54.13 -50.26 -30.85
C LYS A 9 53.72 -49.42 -32.06
N ILE A 10 52.46 -49.53 -32.49
CA ILE A 10 51.85 -48.57 -33.42
C ILE A 10 51.61 -47.29 -32.61
N ARG A 11 52.47 -46.29 -32.77
CA ARG A 11 52.20 -44.93 -32.29
C ARG A 11 51.28 -44.24 -33.30
N SER A 12 49.98 -44.16 -33.02
CA SER A 12 49.10 -43.27 -33.77
C SER A 12 49.53 -41.83 -33.49
N ARG A 13 50.02 -41.15 -34.53
CA ARG A 13 50.21 -39.70 -34.52
C ARG A 13 48.85 -39.03 -34.71
N PHE A 14 47.90 -39.26 -33.81
CA PHE A 14 46.77 -38.34 -33.68
C PHE A 14 47.31 -37.11 -32.96
N SER A 15 47.52 -36.04 -33.72
CA SER A 15 48.34 -34.92 -33.30
C SER A 15 47.71 -34.23 -32.09
N ARG A 16 48.54 -33.92 -31.08
CA ARG A 16 48.16 -33.09 -29.93
C ARG A 16 47.51 -31.77 -30.35
N THR A 17 47.77 -31.33 -31.58
CA THR A 17 47.19 -30.14 -32.22
C THR A 17 45.69 -30.27 -32.49
N VAL A 18 45.17 -31.47 -32.80
CA VAL A 18 43.72 -31.69 -33.02
C VAL A 18 42.95 -31.66 -31.70
N TRP A 19 43.54 -32.23 -30.63
CA TRP A 19 42.96 -32.16 -29.28
C TRP A 19 43.01 -30.74 -28.70
N ALA A 20 44.12 -30.02 -28.89
CA ALA A 20 44.24 -28.63 -28.47
C ALA A 20 43.28 -27.71 -29.24
N ALA A 21 43.15 -27.89 -30.56
CA ALA A 21 42.18 -27.15 -31.36
C ALA A 21 40.73 -27.48 -30.98
N GLY A 22 40.41 -28.76 -30.72
CA GLY A 22 39.09 -29.18 -30.26
C GLY A 22 38.70 -28.60 -28.90
N VAL A 23 39.64 -28.53 -27.94
CA VAL A 23 39.42 -27.92 -26.62
C VAL A 23 39.28 -26.41 -26.71
N VAL A 24 40.11 -25.74 -27.54
CA VAL A 24 40.02 -24.28 -27.76
C VAL A 24 38.73 -23.90 -28.48
N ILE A 25 38.28 -24.69 -29.47
CA ILE A 25 36.99 -24.48 -30.15
C ILE A 25 35.83 -24.76 -29.20
N ALA A 26 35.88 -25.82 -28.38
CA ALA A 26 34.84 -26.10 -27.40
C ALA A 26 34.73 -25.00 -26.32
N LEU A 27 35.87 -24.50 -25.82
CA LEU A 27 35.91 -23.37 -24.89
C LEU A 27 35.46 -22.07 -25.54
N ALA A 28 35.80 -21.82 -26.81
CA ALA A 28 35.33 -20.66 -27.55
C ALA A 28 33.82 -20.72 -27.82
N VAL A 29 33.27 -21.88 -28.19
CA VAL A 29 31.83 -22.08 -28.40
C VAL A 29 31.06 -21.97 -27.08
N ALA A 30 31.57 -22.56 -25.99
CA ALA A 30 30.98 -22.39 -24.66
C ALA A 30 31.02 -20.93 -24.20
N SER A 31 32.12 -20.20 -24.46
CA SER A 31 32.23 -18.77 -24.16
C SER A 31 31.28 -17.92 -25.01
N ILE A 32 31.06 -18.29 -26.28
CA ILE A 32 30.13 -17.58 -27.19
C ILE A 32 28.67 -17.82 -26.78
N VAL A 33 28.30 -19.03 -26.36
CA VAL A 33 26.95 -19.31 -25.82
C VAL A 33 26.72 -18.55 -24.51
N VAL A 34 27.72 -18.51 -23.62
CA VAL A 34 27.67 -17.74 -22.37
C VAL A 34 27.53 -16.22 -22.62
N VAL A 35 28.18 -15.69 -23.65
CA VAL A 35 28.10 -14.27 -24.04
C VAL A 35 26.79 -13.93 -24.77
N ALA A 36 26.19 -14.88 -25.50
CA ALA A 36 24.91 -14.68 -26.18
C ALA A 36 23.70 -14.73 -25.23
N ASP A 37 23.76 -15.54 -24.16
CA ASP A 37 22.67 -15.75 -23.19
C ASP A 37 22.74 -14.83 -21.95
N GLY A 38 23.74 -13.95 -21.86
CA GLY A 38 23.98 -13.12 -20.67
C GLY A 38 24.23 -13.92 -19.38
N GLY A 39 24.49 -15.24 -19.50
CA GLY A 39 24.77 -16.18 -18.41
C GLY A 39 23.56 -16.72 -17.63
N PHE A 40 22.35 -16.15 -17.80
CA PHE A 40 21.19 -16.49 -16.97
C PHE A 40 20.07 -17.25 -17.71
N TYR A 41 20.09 -17.31 -19.04
CA TYR A 41 18.97 -17.88 -19.81
C TYR A 41 18.59 -19.31 -19.40
N THR A 42 19.54 -20.22 -19.30
CA THR A 42 19.28 -21.63 -18.95
C THR A 42 18.78 -21.83 -17.52
N GLN A 43 19.02 -20.85 -16.63
CA GLN A 43 18.50 -20.81 -15.27
C GLN A 43 17.12 -20.16 -15.20
N SER A 44 16.71 -19.51 -16.28
CA SER A 44 15.50 -18.73 -16.35
C SER A 44 14.26 -19.58 -16.63
N GLY A 45 13.10 -19.01 -16.31
CA GLY A 45 11.80 -19.63 -16.62
C GLY A 45 11.60 -19.90 -18.11
N HIS A 46 12.31 -19.23 -19.01
CA HIS A 46 12.23 -19.49 -20.45
C HIS A 46 13.25 -20.50 -20.96
N GLY A 47 14.49 -20.48 -20.46
CA GLY A 47 15.56 -21.37 -20.92
C GLY A 47 15.64 -22.73 -20.18
N SER A 48 14.79 -22.95 -19.18
CA SER A 48 14.71 -24.23 -18.47
C SER A 48 14.35 -25.39 -19.40
N ALA A 49 15.09 -26.49 -19.32
CA ALA A 49 14.80 -27.71 -20.10
C ALA A 49 13.54 -28.45 -19.62
N THR A 50 13.03 -28.16 -18.42
CA THR A 50 11.87 -28.85 -17.82
C THR A 50 10.61 -28.01 -17.85
N THR A 51 10.74 -26.72 -17.60
CA THR A 51 9.63 -25.76 -17.46
C THR A 51 9.64 -24.64 -18.49
N GLY A 52 10.70 -24.55 -19.30
CA GLY A 52 10.92 -23.50 -20.29
C GLY A 52 9.96 -23.50 -21.47
N VAL A 53 10.22 -22.58 -22.41
CA VAL A 53 9.36 -22.33 -23.56
C VAL A 53 9.24 -23.59 -24.41
N GLN A 54 8.01 -23.91 -24.81
CA GLN A 54 7.70 -25.03 -25.71
C GLN A 54 6.59 -24.58 -26.68
N ARG A 55 6.98 -23.77 -27.68
CA ARG A 55 6.06 -23.36 -28.76
C ARG A 55 5.88 -24.50 -29.75
N ASP A 56 6.99 -25.11 -30.16
CA ASP A 56 7.01 -26.21 -31.11
C ASP A 56 7.40 -27.51 -30.39
N PRO A 57 6.47 -28.47 -30.23
CA PRO A 57 6.74 -29.76 -29.60
C PRO A 57 7.87 -30.57 -30.24
N ALA A 58 8.21 -30.31 -31.51
CA ALA A 58 9.28 -31.02 -32.21
C ALA A 58 10.69 -30.52 -31.83
N LEU A 59 10.79 -29.36 -31.16
CA LEU A 59 12.05 -28.77 -30.73
C LEU A 59 12.26 -28.96 -29.22
N PRO A 60 13.52 -29.02 -28.73
CA PRO A 60 13.78 -29.12 -27.30
C PRO A 60 13.18 -27.95 -26.51
N ARG A 61 12.60 -28.23 -25.35
CA ARG A 61 12.10 -27.23 -24.41
C ARG A 61 13.20 -26.25 -24.02
N GLY A 62 12.87 -24.97 -23.92
CA GLY A 62 13.79 -23.91 -23.53
C GLY A 62 14.88 -23.59 -24.56
N SER A 63 14.88 -24.24 -25.72
CA SER A 63 15.85 -23.97 -26.78
C SER A 63 15.62 -22.60 -27.44
N CYS A 64 16.69 -21.93 -27.89
CA CYS A 64 16.64 -20.62 -28.54
C CYS A 64 15.71 -20.61 -29.77
N VAL A 65 15.62 -21.74 -30.49
CA VAL A 65 14.78 -21.91 -31.69
C VAL A 65 13.26 -21.94 -31.40
N GLN A 66 12.88 -21.97 -30.11
CA GLN A 66 11.49 -21.75 -29.68
C GLN A 66 11.05 -20.29 -29.93
N CYS A 67 12.00 -19.35 -30.04
CA CYS A 67 11.74 -17.92 -30.31
C CYS A 67 12.45 -17.38 -31.55
N HIS A 68 13.60 -17.97 -31.92
CA HIS A 68 14.40 -17.52 -33.06
C HIS A 68 14.23 -18.42 -34.30
N THR A 69 14.30 -17.83 -35.48
CA THR A 69 14.57 -18.53 -36.74
C THR A 69 16.07 -18.73 -36.88
N SER A 70 16.49 -19.98 -37.13
CA SER A 70 17.87 -20.27 -37.52
C SER A 70 17.99 -20.20 -39.03
N HIS A 71 18.68 -19.20 -39.58
CA HIS A 71 19.09 -19.20 -40.99
C HIS A 71 20.60 -18.97 -41.11
N GLY A 72 21.33 -19.99 -41.56
CA GLY A 72 22.68 -19.83 -42.12
C GLY A 72 23.87 -19.91 -41.16
N GLN A 73 25.05 -20.14 -41.73
CA GLN A 73 26.32 -20.46 -41.05
C GLN A 73 27.01 -19.26 -40.37
N SER A 74 26.25 -18.21 -40.02
CA SER A 74 26.75 -17.00 -39.37
C SER A 74 26.20 -16.92 -37.95
N LEU A 75 27.08 -16.73 -36.96
CA LEU A 75 26.76 -16.59 -35.53
C LEU A 75 25.93 -15.32 -35.18
N ARG A 76 25.42 -14.58 -36.18
CA ARG A 76 24.71 -13.31 -35.99
C ARG A 76 23.30 -13.24 -36.60
N ASP A 77 22.85 -14.25 -37.33
CA ASP A 77 21.49 -14.28 -37.93
C ASP A 77 20.49 -15.03 -37.02
N PHE A 78 20.16 -14.42 -35.89
CA PHE A 78 19.08 -14.88 -35.01
C PHE A 78 17.85 -13.99 -35.17
N GLY A 79 17.18 -14.10 -36.32
CA GLY A 79 15.86 -13.49 -36.51
C GLY A 79 14.86 -14.05 -35.50
N LEU A 80 13.82 -13.28 -35.16
CA LEU A 80 12.64 -13.85 -34.51
C LEU A 80 11.76 -14.49 -35.59
N TRP A 81 11.07 -15.57 -35.26
CA TRP A 81 10.15 -16.22 -36.22
C TRP A 81 8.90 -15.38 -36.53
N THR A 82 8.67 -14.32 -35.74
CA THR A 82 7.62 -13.33 -35.94
C THR A 82 8.14 -11.93 -35.59
N VAL A 83 7.28 -10.92 -35.75
CA VAL A 83 7.57 -9.53 -35.40
C VAL A 83 8.00 -9.44 -33.93
N ASN A 84 9.01 -8.61 -33.67
CA ASN A 84 9.47 -8.30 -32.32
C ASN A 84 8.46 -7.37 -31.62
N ASP A 85 7.32 -7.90 -31.21
CA ASP A 85 6.30 -7.23 -30.41
C ASP A 85 5.64 -8.21 -29.43
N ASN A 86 4.58 -7.78 -28.73
CA ASN A 86 3.94 -8.61 -27.72
C ASN A 86 3.26 -9.86 -28.31
N ASN A 87 2.99 -9.94 -29.62
CA ASN A 87 2.37 -11.12 -30.23
C ASN A 87 3.28 -12.35 -30.14
N LEU A 88 4.60 -12.15 -30.14
CA LEU A 88 5.56 -13.22 -29.84
C LEU A 88 5.26 -13.85 -28.48
N CYS A 89 5.03 -13.02 -27.45
CA CYS A 89 4.73 -13.45 -26.09
C CYS A 89 3.35 -14.10 -26.00
N TYR A 90 2.33 -13.49 -26.64
CA TYR A 90 0.95 -13.97 -26.61
C TYR A 90 0.74 -15.33 -27.27
N THR A 91 1.69 -15.79 -28.08
CA THR A 91 1.67 -17.16 -28.65
C THR A 91 1.61 -18.23 -27.56
N CYS A 92 2.21 -17.97 -26.39
CA CYS A 92 2.12 -18.85 -25.22
C CYS A 92 1.40 -18.20 -24.03
N HIS A 93 1.48 -16.87 -23.89
CA HIS A 93 0.91 -16.10 -22.77
C HIS A 93 -0.38 -15.35 -23.15
N SER A 94 -1.26 -16.01 -23.89
CA SER A 94 -2.61 -15.48 -24.16
C SER A 94 -3.48 -15.49 -22.90
N ASN A 95 -3.33 -16.53 -22.07
CA ASN A 95 -4.04 -16.72 -20.81
C ASN A 95 -3.24 -16.20 -19.61
N GLY A 96 -3.94 -16.02 -18.49
CA GLY A 96 -3.33 -15.57 -17.24
C GLY A 96 -2.37 -16.59 -16.64
N VAL A 97 -1.29 -16.08 -16.04
CA VAL A 97 -0.29 -16.81 -15.28
C VAL A 97 0.09 -15.97 -14.07
N ARG A 98 -0.16 -16.47 -12.85
CA ARG A 98 0.14 -15.76 -11.59
C ARG A 98 -0.54 -14.38 -11.52
N THR A 99 0.24 -13.31 -11.42
CA THR A 99 -0.23 -11.91 -11.34
C THR A 99 -0.56 -11.32 -12.70
N TYR A 100 -0.21 -11.99 -13.79
CA TYR A 100 -0.65 -11.64 -15.14
C TYR A 100 -2.01 -12.28 -15.41
N PHE A 101 -3.03 -11.47 -15.69
CA PHE A 101 -4.41 -11.94 -15.87
C PHE A 101 -4.75 -12.31 -17.32
N GLY A 102 -3.75 -12.36 -18.21
CA GLY A 102 -3.94 -12.69 -19.62
C GLY A 102 -3.97 -11.44 -20.51
N GLN A 103 -3.92 -11.70 -21.82
CA GLN A 103 -3.75 -10.67 -22.85
C GLN A 103 -4.89 -9.65 -22.82
N THR A 104 -6.14 -10.10 -22.67
CA THR A 104 -7.34 -9.24 -22.66
C THR A 104 -7.34 -8.26 -21.49
N THR A 105 -6.83 -8.67 -20.34
CA THR A 105 -6.74 -7.79 -19.16
C THR A 105 -5.58 -6.81 -19.33
N TYR A 106 -4.43 -7.31 -19.80
CA TYR A 106 -3.25 -6.47 -20.02
C TYR A 106 -3.48 -5.40 -21.07
N SER A 107 -4.18 -5.69 -22.16
CA SER A 107 -4.47 -4.73 -23.23
C SER A 107 -5.28 -3.53 -22.76
N LEU A 108 -5.94 -3.63 -21.61
CA LEU A 108 -6.68 -2.55 -20.96
C LEU A 108 -5.91 -1.88 -19.82
N SER A 109 -4.73 -2.39 -19.47
CA SER A 109 -3.89 -1.83 -18.41
C SER A 109 -3.32 -0.47 -18.80
N GLY A 110 -3.02 0.36 -17.81
CA GLY A 110 -2.49 1.69 -18.01
C GLY A 110 -1.14 1.72 -18.74
N HIS A 111 -0.31 0.68 -18.57
CA HIS A 111 0.95 0.53 -19.29
C HIS A 111 0.74 0.14 -20.75
N SER A 112 -0.18 -0.80 -21.02
CA SER A 112 -0.42 -1.27 -22.40
C SER A 112 -0.99 -0.18 -23.29
N VAL A 113 -1.93 0.62 -22.78
CA VAL A 113 -2.59 1.70 -23.55
C VAL A 113 -1.78 2.99 -23.63
N SER A 114 -0.62 3.06 -22.95
CA SER A 114 0.24 4.25 -22.99
C SER A 114 0.78 4.46 -24.41
N SER A 115 0.61 5.68 -24.92
CA SER A 115 1.22 6.11 -26.19
C SER A 115 2.69 6.53 -26.05
N SER A 116 3.23 6.50 -24.84
CA SER A 116 4.61 6.93 -24.57
C SER A 116 5.62 5.86 -24.97
N SER A 117 6.85 6.31 -25.23
CA SER A 117 7.98 5.44 -25.55
C SER A 117 9.18 5.71 -24.65
N MET A 118 10.00 4.67 -24.47
CA MET A 118 11.29 4.73 -23.82
C MET A 118 12.30 3.97 -24.68
N ASN A 119 13.48 4.56 -24.90
CA ASN A 119 14.55 3.97 -25.73
C ASN A 119 14.05 3.50 -27.12
N GLY A 120 13.16 4.29 -27.73
CA GLY A 120 12.58 4.01 -29.06
C GLY A 120 11.53 2.90 -29.09
N ARG A 121 11.04 2.42 -27.93
CA ARG A 121 10.03 1.36 -27.83
C ARG A 121 8.80 1.83 -27.05
N PRO A 122 7.57 1.43 -27.43
CA PRO A 122 6.38 1.70 -26.64
C PRO A 122 6.50 1.12 -25.23
N VAL A 123 6.04 1.87 -24.22
CA VAL A 123 6.10 1.45 -22.81
C VAL A 123 5.32 0.15 -22.57
N GLY A 124 4.21 -0.05 -23.29
CA GLY A 124 3.36 -1.24 -23.18
C GLY A 124 3.95 -2.52 -23.78
N ARG A 125 5.23 -2.55 -24.17
CA ARG A 125 5.88 -3.78 -24.63
C ARG A 125 6.30 -4.63 -23.45
N CYS A 126 6.06 -5.95 -23.51
CA CYS A 126 6.47 -6.89 -22.45
C CYS A 126 7.97 -6.75 -22.15
N VAL A 127 8.77 -6.59 -23.21
CA VAL A 127 10.22 -6.44 -23.13
C VAL A 127 10.70 -5.07 -22.61
N GLN A 128 9.78 -4.17 -22.26
CA GLN A 128 10.12 -2.93 -21.56
C GLN A 128 10.41 -3.19 -20.07
N CYS A 129 9.79 -4.23 -19.50
CA CYS A 129 9.96 -4.65 -18.11
C CYS A 129 10.67 -6.01 -18.01
N HIS A 130 10.40 -6.91 -18.96
CA HIS A 130 10.94 -8.27 -18.95
C HIS A 130 12.14 -8.42 -19.90
N ASN A 131 13.14 -9.19 -19.47
CA ASN A 131 14.19 -9.72 -20.30
C ASN A 131 13.96 -11.22 -20.54
N PRO A 132 13.48 -11.64 -21.73
CA PRO A 132 13.19 -13.04 -22.02
C PRO A 132 14.43 -13.94 -22.05
N HIS A 133 15.63 -13.36 -22.11
CA HIS A 133 16.89 -14.10 -21.99
C HIS A 133 17.32 -14.27 -20.51
N GLY A 134 16.57 -13.71 -19.57
CA GLY A 134 16.96 -13.61 -18.18
C GLY A 134 17.98 -12.49 -17.95
N ALA A 135 18.02 -12.01 -16.71
CA ALA A 135 18.98 -11.04 -16.21
C ALA A 135 19.31 -11.37 -14.75
N GLY A 136 20.42 -10.85 -14.24
CA GLY A 136 20.83 -11.08 -12.86
C GLY A 136 22.03 -10.24 -12.49
N ASP A 137 22.40 -10.31 -11.22
CA ASP A 137 23.61 -9.69 -10.67
C ASP A 137 24.37 -10.72 -9.81
N SER A 138 25.34 -10.26 -9.00
CA SER A 138 26.11 -11.12 -8.10
C SER A 138 25.25 -11.86 -7.06
N GLY A 139 24.04 -11.40 -6.79
CA GLY A 139 23.06 -12.05 -5.92
C GLY A 139 22.18 -13.08 -6.64
N GLY A 140 22.39 -13.32 -7.92
CA GLY A 140 21.66 -14.29 -8.74
C GLY A 140 20.68 -13.65 -9.71
N MET A 141 19.90 -14.51 -10.37
CA MET A 141 18.91 -14.11 -11.38
C MET A 141 17.82 -13.20 -10.77
N PHE A 142 17.30 -12.29 -11.59
CA PHE A 142 16.11 -11.51 -11.26
C PHE A 142 14.85 -12.37 -11.45
N ALA A 143 13.94 -12.29 -10.48
CA ALA A 143 12.68 -13.03 -10.53
C ALA A 143 11.83 -12.63 -11.75
N HIS A 144 10.98 -13.55 -12.22
CA HIS A 144 10.05 -13.32 -13.34
C HIS A 144 10.62 -12.73 -14.61
N LEU A 145 11.88 -13.02 -14.90
CA LEU A 145 12.53 -12.51 -16.11
C LEU A 145 12.46 -10.98 -16.17
N THR A 146 12.48 -10.25 -15.05
CA THR A 146 12.55 -8.78 -15.13
C THR A 146 13.91 -8.33 -15.65
N GLY A 147 13.96 -7.20 -16.34
CA GLY A 147 15.20 -6.60 -16.83
C GLY A 147 16.03 -5.94 -15.71
N SER A 148 15.43 -5.74 -14.54
CA SER A 148 16.06 -5.16 -13.36
C SER A 148 15.39 -5.72 -12.10
N ILE A 149 16.13 -5.73 -11.01
CA ILE A 149 15.62 -6.19 -9.71
C ILE A 149 14.56 -5.23 -9.16
N GLU A 150 13.37 -5.79 -8.89
CA GLU A 150 12.28 -5.18 -8.11
C GLU A 150 12.00 -3.71 -8.46
N GLU A 151 12.04 -2.79 -7.49
CA GLU A 151 11.73 -1.36 -7.65
C GLU A 151 12.57 -0.69 -8.74
N GLN A 152 13.79 -1.18 -9.02
CA GLN A 152 14.63 -0.58 -10.05
C GLN A 152 14.03 -0.71 -11.44
N ASN A 153 13.27 -1.79 -11.68
CA ASN A 153 12.50 -1.92 -12.91
C ASN A 153 11.45 -0.80 -13.03
N CYS A 154 10.80 -0.43 -11.93
CA CYS A 154 9.82 0.64 -11.88
C CYS A 154 10.48 2.03 -11.99
N PHE A 155 11.55 2.29 -11.23
CA PHE A 155 12.25 3.57 -11.20
C PHE A 155 12.96 3.92 -12.52
N THR A 156 13.17 2.95 -13.41
CA THR A 156 13.62 3.25 -14.78
C THR A 156 12.67 4.23 -15.48
N CYS A 157 11.35 4.12 -15.25
CA CYS A 157 10.33 5.02 -15.81
C CYS A 157 9.75 5.99 -14.78
N HIS A 158 9.74 5.63 -13.50
CA HIS A 158 9.08 6.39 -12.43
C HIS A 158 10.08 6.99 -11.42
N GLY A 159 11.38 7.00 -11.75
CA GLY A 159 12.44 7.49 -10.89
C GLY A 159 12.80 8.96 -11.09
N THR A 160 13.96 9.35 -10.59
CA THR A 160 14.49 10.72 -10.71
C THR A 160 15.19 11.02 -12.06
N GLY A 161 15.49 9.97 -12.83
CA GLY A 161 16.24 10.06 -14.10
C GLY A 161 15.42 10.49 -15.32
N PHE A 162 15.91 10.13 -16.51
CA PHE A 162 15.15 10.28 -17.76
C PHE A 162 13.88 9.44 -17.69
N LYS A 163 12.74 10.05 -18.03
CA LYS A 163 11.41 9.45 -17.89
C LYS A 163 10.62 9.58 -19.21
N PRO A 164 9.75 8.62 -19.52
CA PRO A 164 8.82 8.78 -20.64
C PRO A 164 7.83 9.90 -20.33
N GLN A 165 7.29 10.54 -21.37
CA GLN A 165 6.32 11.61 -21.21
C GLN A 165 5.12 11.17 -20.34
N GLY A 166 4.73 12.00 -19.38
CA GLY A 166 3.60 11.72 -18.50
C GLY A 166 3.89 10.74 -17.35
N ALA A 167 5.09 10.16 -17.26
CA ALA A 167 5.47 9.38 -16.09
C ALA A 167 5.79 10.29 -14.89
N VAL A 168 5.28 9.90 -13.73
CA VAL A 168 5.50 10.61 -12.46
C VAL A 168 6.77 10.16 -11.77
N ASP A 169 7.44 11.09 -11.07
CA ASP A 169 8.56 10.81 -10.18
C ASP A 169 8.07 10.28 -8.83
N ILE A 170 7.93 8.96 -8.71
CA ILE A 170 7.52 8.36 -7.45
C ILE A 170 8.69 8.14 -6.49
N GLN A 171 9.91 8.04 -7.03
CA GLN A 171 11.12 7.79 -6.23
C GLN A 171 11.39 8.91 -5.22
N THR A 172 11.15 10.18 -5.61
CA THR A 172 11.25 11.30 -4.67
C THR A 172 10.26 11.23 -3.51
N GLN A 173 9.09 10.59 -3.71
CA GLN A 173 8.06 10.49 -2.68
C GLN A 173 8.37 9.37 -1.69
N VAL A 174 8.77 8.20 -2.17
CA VAL A 174 9.11 7.05 -1.31
C VAL A 174 10.41 7.24 -0.53
N ASN A 175 11.23 8.23 -0.91
CA ASN A 175 12.43 8.64 -0.19
C ASN A 175 12.18 9.70 0.90
N LYS A 176 10.94 10.19 1.06
CA LYS A 176 10.61 11.14 2.13
C LYS A 176 10.79 10.50 3.52
N ARG A 177 10.92 11.36 4.54
CA ARG A 177 11.12 10.92 5.93
C ARG A 177 10.06 9.90 6.37
N TYR A 178 8.79 10.21 6.08
CA TYR A 178 7.65 9.34 6.31
C TYR A 178 7.23 8.75 4.99
N ALA A 179 7.43 7.45 4.79
CA ALA A 179 7.17 6.80 3.52
C ALA A 179 6.99 5.30 3.70
N HIS A 180 6.29 4.69 2.75
CA HIS A 180 6.42 3.26 2.49
C HIS A 180 7.74 3.06 1.73
N ARG A 181 8.74 2.49 2.42
CA ARG A 181 10.10 2.37 1.91
C ARG A 181 10.26 1.16 1.01
N VAL A 182 9.71 1.29 -0.20
CA VAL A 182 9.69 0.20 -1.19
C VAL A 182 11.07 -0.27 -1.63
N GLY A 183 12.13 0.55 -1.49
CA GLY A 183 13.49 0.19 -1.90
C GLY A 183 14.37 -0.41 -0.80
N ASP A 184 13.86 -0.58 0.42
CA ASP A 184 14.66 -1.07 1.57
C ASP A 184 14.80 -2.60 1.56
N PHE A 185 13.92 -3.28 0.84
CA PHE A 185 13.90 -4.73 0.74
C PHE A 185 14.34 -5.15 -0.65
N ARG A 186 15.06 -6.28 -0.70
CA ARG A 186 15.39 -6.94 -1.94
C ARG A 186 15.37 -8.45 -1.79
N ARG A 187 15.01 -9.12 -2.87
CA ARG A 187 14.91 -10.58 -3.02
C ARG A 187 14.01 -11.20 -1.95
N ARG A 188 12.95 -10.49 -1.56
CA ARG A 188 11.96 -10.98 -0.59
C ARG A 188 10.72 -11.54 -1.26
N HIS A 189 10.35 -11.01 -2.42
CA HIS A 189 9.31 -11.58 -3.26
C HIS A 189 9.72 -12.97 -3.77
N ASP A 190 9.14 -13.97 -3.11
CA ASP A 190 8.86 -15.28 -3.64
C ASP A 190 7.42 -15.23 -4.16
N ASP A 191 7.34 -15.04 -5.45
CA ASP A 191 6.10 -14.89 -6.20
C ASP A 191 5.52 -16.24 -6.66
N ALA A 192 6.18 -17.34 -6.26
CA ALA A 192 5.52 -18.63 -6.18
C ALA A 192 4.48 -18.61 -5.07
N ASP A 193 4.78 -18.04 -3.90
CA ASP A 193 4.05 -18.37 -2.70
C ASP A 193 3.27 -17.20 -2.07
N GLU A 194 3.65 -15.94 -2.25
CA GLU A 194 2.92 -14.83 -1.58
C GLU A 194 1.48 -14.63 -2.08
N SER A 195 1.17 -15.07 -3.31
CA SER A 195 -0.19 -15.07 -3.85
C SER A 195 -0.78 -16.47 -4.01
N SER A 196 0.05 -17.53 -4.04
CA SER A 196 -0.37 -18.90 -4.38
C SER A 196 -0.26 -19.91 -3.23
N THR A 197 0.55 -19.65 -2.20
CA THR A 197 0.25 -20.24 -0.90
C THR A 197 -1.01 -19.55 -0.42
N VAL A 198 -2.06 -20.35 -0.28
CA VAL A 198 -3.28 -19.99 0.42
C VAL A 198 -2.88 -19.09 1.58
N ALA A 199 -3.44 -17.88 1.60
CA ALA A 199 -3.29 -16.96 2.71
C ALA A 199 -3.64 -17.67 4.02
N VAL A 200 -2.62 -18.23 4.65
CA VAL A 200 -2.69 -18.71 6.01
C VAL A 200 -2.73 -17.46 6.90
N ASP A 201 -3.46 -17.56 8.00
CA ASP A 201 -3.58 -16.48 8.99
C ASP A 201 -2.68 -16.85 10.18
N PRO A 202 -1.53 -16.18 10.39
CA PRO A 202 -0.91 -15.13 9.56
C PRO A 202 -0.10 -15.70 8.38
N ASN A 203 0.07 -14.92 7.29
CA ASN A 203 0.91 -15.33 6.18
C ASN A 203 2.38 -15.17 6.60
N VAL A 204 3.09 -16.29 6.72
CA VAL A 204 4.50 -16.31 7.17
C VAL A 204 5.43 -15.50 6.26
N LEU A 205 5.05 -15.24 5.01
CA LEU A 205 5.81 -14.45 4.04
C LEU A 205 5.59 -12.94 4.16
N LEU A 206 4.52 -12.51 4.83
CA LEU A 206 4.16 -11.09 5.01
C LEU A 206 4.05 -10.68 6.50
N SER A 207 4.54 -11.52 7.40
CA SER A 207 4.49 -11.29 8.85
C SER A 207 5.86 -11.32 9.51
N GLY A 208 5.95 -10.74 10.71
CA GLY A 208 7.18 -10.73 11.51
C GLY A 208 8.38 -10.14 10.77
N ALA A 209 9.51 -10.86 10.74
CA ALA A 209 10.74 -10.43 10.08
C ALA A 209 10.63 -10.36 8.55
N MET A 210 9.61 -10.99 7.96
CA MET A 210 9.36 -10.98 6.51
C MET A 210 8.50 -9.79 6.07
N ARG A 211 7.90 -9.04 7.00
CA ARG A 211 7.10 -7.86 6.68
C ARG A 211 7.93 -6.86 5.86
N HIS A 212 7.44 -6.56 4.67
CA HIS A 212 7.99 -5.59 3.74
C HIS A 212 6.85 -4.83 3.06
N VAL A 213 7.24 -3.85 2.26
CA VAL A 213 6.35 -3.19 1.30
C VAL A 213 7.17 -2.95 0.06
N GLU A 214 6.67 -3.36 -1.09
CA GLU A 214 7.28 -3.19 -2.41
C GLU A 214 6.23 -2.63 -3.37
N CYS A 215 6.64 -2.21 -4.58
CA CYS A 215 5.71 -1.63 -5.55
C CYS A 215 4.56 -2.60 -5.89
N MET A 216 4.89 -3.88 -6.00
CA MET A 216 3.95 -4.92 -6.43
C MET A 216 3.04 -5.44 -5.31
N ASP A 217 3.30 -5.09 -4.05
CA ASP A 217 2.39 -5.36 -2.93
C ASP A 217 1.08 -4.57 -3.03
N CYS A 218 1.15 -3.41 -3.69
CA CYS A 218 0.06 -2.46 -3.85
C CYS A 218 -0.40 -2.35 -5.30
N HIS A 219 0.51 -2.46 -6.27
CA HIS A 219 0.20 -2.31 -7.68
C HIS A 219 0.30 -3.62 -8.44
N ASN A 220 -0.49 -3.74 -9.50
CA ASN A 220 -0.28 -4.76 -10.50
C ASN A 220 -0.16 -4.09 -11.86
N THR A 221 1.06 -4.05 -12.40
CA THR A 221 1.38 -3.41 -13.68
C THR A 221 0.64 -4.04 -14.86
N HIS A 222 0.16 -5.28 -14.71
CA HIS A 222 -0.54 -6.01 -15.75
C HIS A 222 -2.06 -5.76 -15.80
N TYR A 223 -2.62 -5.06 -14.81
CA TYR A 223 -4.07 -4.85 -14.70
C TYR A 223 -4.39 -3.39 -14.35
N GLY A 224 -3.65 -2.80 -13.41
CA GLY A 224 -3.87 -1.43 -12.95
C GLY A 224 -4.04 -0.43 -14.09
N ARG A 225 -5.02 0.47 -13.96
CA ARG A 225 -5.35 1.51 -14.94
C ARG A 225 -5.30 2.90 -14.33
N HIS A 226 -5.74 3.91 -15.09
CA HIS A 226 -5.51 5.32 -14.78
C HIS A 226 -6.67 6.03 -14.06
N ALA A 227 -7.87 5.44 -13.97
CA ALA A 227 -8.96 6.16 -13.31
C ALA A 227 -8.74 6.27 -11.80
N SER A 228 -8.93 7.48 -11.29
CA SER A 228 -8.92 7.77 -9.86
C SER A 228 -10.18 7.21 -9.19
N ARG A 229 -10.12 7.00 -7.88
CA ARG A 229 -11.32 6.68 -7.11
C ARG A 229 -12.34 7.83 -7.16
N PRO A 230 -13.65 7.54 -7.00
CA PRO A 230 -14.66 8.57 -6.81
C PRO A 230 -14.37 9.44 -5.56
N SER A 231 -14.83 10.69 -5.58
CA SER A 231 -14.78 11.55 -4.38
C SER A 231 -15.69 11.00 -3.29
N MET A 232 -15.32 11.20 -2.02
CA MET A 232 -16.09 10.77 -0.83
C MET A 232 -16.51 9.30 -0.89
N SER A 233 -15.57 8.45 -1.27
CA SER A 233 -15.75 7.02 -1.42
C SER A 233 -14.57 6.31 -0.78
N SER A 234 -14.85 5.19 -0.14
CA SER A 234 -13.85 4.26 0.38
C SER A 234 -13.37 3.26 -0.68
N ASN A 235 -13.99 3.25 -1.86
CA ASN A 235 -13.66 2.34 -2.94
C ASN A 235 -12.23 2.57 -3.46
N ILE A 236 -11.62 1.50 -3.95
CA ILE A 236 -10.32 1.60 -4.65
C ILE A 236 -10.45 2.36 -5.97
N GLY A 237 -9.37 2.98 -6.41
CA GLY A 237 -9.22 3.43 -7.80
C GLY A 237 -8.73 2.30 -8.71
N GLU A 238 -8.78 2.51 -10.02
CA GLU A 238 -8.34 1.48 -10.98
C GLU A 238 -6.83 1.17 -10.91
N ARG A 239 -6.03 2.04 -10.28
CA ARG A 239 -4.58 1.85 -10.06
C ARG A 239 -4.25 0.64 -9.18
N LEU A 240 -5.23 0.16 -8.40
CA LEU A 240 -5.08 -0.98 -7.49
C LEU A 240 -5.68 -2.27 -8.08
N LEU A 241 -6.21 -2.25 -9.31
CA LEU A 241 -6.72 -3.48 -9.92
C LEU A 241 -5.60 -4.52 -10.10
N GLY A 242 -5.95 -5.79 -9.89
CA GLY A 242 -5.06 -6.94 -9.98
C GLY A 242 -4.20 -7.20 -8.75
N THR A 243 -4.25 -6.34 -7.72
CA THR A 243 -3.68 -6.65 -6.40
C THR A 243 -4.73 -7.35 -5.51
N TRP A 244 -4.49 -7.38 -4.21
CA TRP A 244 -5.35 -7.99 -3.22
C TRP A 244 -5.28 -7.28 -1.86
N GLY A 245 -6.25 -7.58 -1.01
CA GLY A 245 -6.33 -7.08 0.34
C GLY A 245 -7.07 -8.02 1.28
N LEU A 246 -7.35 -7.55 2.49
CA LEU A 246 -8.02 -8.30 3.55
C LEU A 246 -9.32 -7.63 3.96
N ARG A 247 -10.38 -8.43 4.04
CA ARG A 247 -11.66 -8.03 4.63
C ARG A 247 -11.81 -8.70 6.00
N PRO A 248 -11.80 -7.94 7.10
CA PRO A 248 -11.97 -8.47 8.45
C PRO A 248 -13.42 -8.92 8.66
N THR A 249 -13.59 -9.98 9.46
CA THR A 249 -14.86 -10.42 10.03
C THR A 249 -14.87 -10.12 11.52
N TYR A 250 -15.94 -9.50 12.02
CA TYR A 250 -16.08 -9.13 13.44
C TYR A 250 -17.18 -9.97 14.11
N SER A 251 -17.13 -10.05 15.44
CA SER A 251 -18.19 -10.64 16.28
C SER A 251 -19.45 -9.77 16.37
N GLY A 252 -19.40 -8.54 15.85
CA GLY A 252 -20.46 -7.53 15.96
C GLY A 252 -20.29 -6.57 17.14
N ALA A 253 -19.38 -6.84 18.08
CA ALA A 253 -19.09 -5.95 19.20
C ALA A 253 -18.10 -4.83 18.81
N ALA A 254 -18.33 -3.62 19.34
CA ALA A 254 -17.42 -2.49 19.19
C ALA A 254 -16.05 -2.78 19.84
N TRP A 255 -14.99 -2.17 19.30
CA TRP A 255 -13.63 -2.22 19.83
C TRP A 255 -13.06 -3.63 20.06
N THR A 256 -13.46 -4.56 19.19
CA THR A 256 -12.96 -5.94 19.21
C THR A 256 -12.05 -6.23 18.02
N THR A 257 -11.06 -7.07 18.26
CA THR A 257 -10.21 -7.64 17.20
C THR A 257 -11.05 -8.51 16.26
N PRO A 258 -10.80 -8.48 14.94
CA PRO A 258 -11.43 -9.41 14.00
C PRO A 258 -11.28 -10.87 14.41
N THR A 259 -12.31 -11.66 14.18
CA THR A 259 -12.29 -13.12 14.42
C THR A 259 -11.63 -13.89 13.28
N SER A 260 -11.63 -13.32 12.07
CA SER A 260 -10.93 -13.84 10.90
C SER A 260 -10.77 -12.78 9.83
N TYR A 261 -9.95 -13.06 8.81
CA TYR A 261 -9.78 -12.24 7.62
C TYR A 261 -10.09 -13.04 6.36
N LEU A 262 -10.84 -12.45 5.44
CA LEU A 262 -11.03 -12.98 4.09
C LEU A 262 -10.11 -12.25 3.11
N VAL A 263 -9.41 -13.00 2.26
CA VAL A 263 -8.64 -12.43 1.15
C VAL A 263 -9.56 -11.99 0.02
N GLU A 264 -9.39 -10.74 -0.41
CA GLU A 264 -10.13 -10.13 -1.50
C GLU A 264 -9.19 -9.82 -2.66
N ARG A 265 -9.46 -10.35 -3.85
CA ARG A 265 -8.74 -9.96 -5.09
C ARG A 265 -9.42 -8.74 -5.70
N PHE A 266 -8.63 -7.74 -6.10
CA PHE A 266 -9.17 -6.49 -6.62
C PHE A 266 -9.40 -6.57 -8.13
N GLN A 267 -10.54 -7.12 -8.52
CA GLN A 267 -10.92 -7.28 -9.94
C GLN A 267 -11.92 -6.20 -10.42
N ASP A 268 -12.50 -5.46 -9.49
CA ASP A 268 -13.43 -4.38 -9.74
C ASP A 268 -13.22 -3.26 -8.71
N THR A 269 -13.67 -2.05 -9.03
CA THR A 269 -13.60 -0.91 -8.12
C THR A 269 -14.88 -0.72 -7.32
N ALA A 270 -15.98 -1.40 -7.66
CA ALA A 270 -17.30 -1.15 -7.09
C ALA A 270 -17.51 -1.84 -5.73
N THR A 271 -16.88 -2.98 -5.51
CA THR A 271 -17.05 -3.82 -4.32
C THR A 271 -15.79 -3.93 -3.45
N LYS A 272 -14.71 -3.26 -3.86
CA LYS A 272 -13.40 -3.30 -3.21
C LYS A 272 -13.06 -1.94 -2.63
N TYR A 273 -12.48 -1.97 -1.43
CA TYR A 273 -12.26 -0.79 -0.60
C TYR A 273 -10.78 -0.64 -0.25
N GLU A 274 -10.28 0.60 -0.21
CA GLU A 274 -8.86 0.87 -0.04
C GLU A 274 -8.28 0.34 1.28
N TYR A 275 -9.07 0.40 2.37
CA TYR A 275 -8.64 -0.13 3.66
C TYR A 275 -8.20 -1.60 3.58
N GLN A 276 -8.81 -2.39 2.68
CA GLN A 276 -8.51 -3.81 2.54
C GLN A 276 -7.03 -4.02 2.18
N LEU A 277 -6.47 -3.15 1.35
CA LEU A 277 -5.05 -3.18 1.01
C LEU A 277 -4.19 -2.90 2.25
N CYS A 278 -4.54 -1.87 3.01
CA CYS A 278 -3.78 -1.41 4.17
C CYS A 278 -3.73 -2.46 5.29
N LEU A 279 -4.82 -3.19 5.51
CA LEU A 279 -4.89 -4.20 6.58
C LEU A 279 -3.93 -5.39 6.37
N LYS A 280 -3.40 -5.60 5.17
CA LYS A 280 -2.31 -6.57 4.93
C LYS A 280 -1.10 -6.32 5.83
N CYS A 281 -0.85 -5.06 6.20
CA CYS A 281 0.36 -4.66 6.93
C CYS A 281 0.07 -3.91 8.23
N HIS A 282 -1.12 -3.31 8.33
CA HIS A 282 -1.54 -2.42 9.43
C HIS A 282 -2.61 -3.04 10.33
N SER A 283 -2.58 -4.36 10.51
CA SER A 283 -3.53 -5.06 11.37
C SER A 283 -2.87 -6.24 12.07
N ASN A 284 -3.56 -6.78 13.08
CA ASN A 284 -3.12 -7.98 13.77
C ASN A 284 -2.98 -9.21 12.85
N TRP A 285 -3.50 -9.19 11.62
CA TRP A 285 -3.20 -10.23 10.64
C TRP A 285 -1.71 -10.29 10.29
N ALA A 286 -1.05 -9.12 10.20
CA ALA A 286 0.35 -9.01 9.78
C ALA A 286 1.34 -9.31 10.93
N TRP A 287 0.94 -9.02 12.17
CA TRP A 287 1.87 -8.99 13.30
C TRP A 287 1.33 -9.64 14.59
N GLY A 288 0.16 -10.28 14.54
CA GLY A 288 -0.42 -10.98 15.67
C GLY A 288 -0.64 -10.07 16.88
N ALA A 289 0.01 -10.40 18.00
CA ALA A 289 -0.02 -9.61 19.23
C ALA A 289 1.16 -8.63 19.39
N ALA A 290 2.09 -8.60 18.44
CA ALA A 290 3.34 -7.86 18.53
C ALA A 290 3.43 -6.76 17.45
N PRO A 291 2.72 -5.62 17.62
CA PRO A 291 2.72 -4.56 16.62
C PRO A 291 4.11 -3.97 16.39
N PRO A 292 4.42 -3.56 15.14
CA PRO A 292 5.68 -2.90 14.81
C PRO A 292 5.69 -1.45 15.32
N TYR A 293 6.88 -0.85 15.30
CA TYR A 293 7.06 0.58 15.54
C TYR A 293 7.15 1.33 14.21
N THR A 294 6.59 2.53 14.17
CA THR A 294 6.83 3.48 13.08
C THR A 294 8.29 3.95 13.09
N SER A 295 8.73 4.60 12.02
CA SER A 295 10.09 5.16 11.94
C SER A 295 10.42 6.20 13.01
N ASP A 296 9.39 6.83 13.61
CA ASP A 296 9.53 7.77 14.72
C ASP A 296 9.39 7.09 16.10
N GLY A 297 9.34 5.76 16.16
CA GLY A 297 9.32 4.99 17.41
C GLY A 297 7.94 4.92 18.07
N VAL A 298 6.86 5.22 17.35
CA VAL A 298 5.49 5.06 17.85
C VAL A 298 5.03 3.63 17.61
N LEU A 299 4.56 2.94 18.65
CA LEU A 299 3.96 1.62 18.50
C LEU A 299 2.69 1.73 17.65
N GLU A 300 2.61 0.93 16.59
CA GLU A 300 1.46 0.92 15.71
C GLU A 300 0.23 0.35 16.40
N SER A 301 -0.91 1.01 16.25
CA SER A 301 -2.19 0.51 16.73
C SER A 301 -2.81 -0.49 15.75
N ASN A 302 -3.78 -1.28 16.23
CA ASN A 302 -4.49 -2.21 15.35
C ASN A 302 -5.58 -1.49 14.56
N ILE A 303 -5.29 -1.10 13.32
CA ILE A 303 -6.24 -0.35 12.49
C ILE A 303 -7.53 -1.13 12.27
N ALA A 304 -7.50 -2.47 12.23
CA ALA A 304 -8.71 -3.27 12.12
C ALA A 304 -9.66 -3.10 13.32
N VAL A 305 -9.14 -2.92 14.53
CA VAL A 305 -10.00 -2.62 15.71
C VAL A 305 -10.62 -1.23 15.60
N GLU A 306 -9.84 -0.26 15.12
CA GLU A 306 -10.24 1.14 15.06
C GLU A 306 -11.30 1.40 13.99
N ILE A 307 -11.23 0.72 12.85
CA ILE A 307 -12.19 0.87 11.74
C ILE A 307 -13.37 -0.10 11.82
N ASN A 308 -13.48 -0.85 12.93
CA ASN A 308 -14.59 -1.77 13.15
C ASN A 308 -15.93 -1.02 12.97
N PRO A 309 -16.80 -1.43 12.02
CA PRO A 309 -18.06 -0.74 11.73
C PRO A 309 -19.06 -0.73 12.90
N SER A 310 -18.84 -1.54 13.94
CA SER A 310 -19.63 -1.48 15.18
C SER A 310 -19.18 -0.37 16.13
N ASN A 311 -18.02 0.27 15.90
CA ASN A 311 -17.55 1.37 16.72
C ASN A 311 -18.54 2.56 16.66
N PRO A 312 -18.93 3.13 17.81
CA PRO A 312 -19.94 4.20 17.88
C PRO A 312 -19.46 5.56 17.33
N ALA A 313 -18.18 5.72 17.00
CA ALA A 313 -17.65 6.88 16.29
C ALA A 313 -16.53 6.45 15.34
N TYR A 314 -16.55 6.95 14.11
CA TYR A 314 -15.61 6.54 13.07
C TYR A 314 -15.59 7.53 11.89
N HIS A 315 -14.49 7.52 11.16
CA HIS A 315 -14.42 7.96 9.78
C HIS A 315 -14.68 6.75 8.87
N ASN A 316 -15.64 6.88 7.96
CA ASN A 316 -16.14 5.74 7.17
C ASN A 316 -15.17 5.33 6.05
N VAL A 317 -14.13 4.57 6.42
CA VAL A 317 -13.19 3.96 5.47
C VAL A 317 -13.62 2.59 4.97
N THR A 318 -14.61 1.97 5.59
CA THR A 318 -15.07 0.62 5.23
C THR A 318 -16.16 0.63 4.16
N GLY A 319 -16.75 1.80 3.89
CA GLY A 319 -17.89 1.96 2.99
C GLY A 319 -19.20 1.39 3.52
N GLN A 320 -19.17 0.76 4.69
CA GLN A 320 -20.36 0.21 5.33
C GLN A 320 -21.01 1.32 6.18
N PRO A 321 -22.34 1.47 6.16
CA PRO A 321 -23.01 2.24 7.20
C PRO A 321 -22.69 1.57 8.54
N ALA A 322 -22.27 2.33 9.56
CA ALA A 322 -22.09 1.72 10.87
C ALA A 322 -23.42 1.17 11.36
N ALA A 323 -23.38 -0.03 11.93
CA ALA A 323 -24.52 -0.62 12.59
C ALA A 323 -24.95 0.16 13.86
N SER A 324 -24.19 1.19 14.26
CA SER A 324 -24.25 1.81 15.59
C SER A 324 -24.26 3.34 15.63
N VAL A 325 -24.43 4.06 14.51
CA VAL A 325 -24.81 5.48 14.57
C VAL A 325 -26.32 5.58 14.37
N PRO A 326 -27.10 5.54 15.45
CA PRO A 326 -28.52 5.82 15.33
C PRO A 326 -28.71 7.23 14.76
N SER A 327 -29.72 7.40 13.91
CA SER A 327 -30.05 8.65 13.20
C SER A 327 -30.23 9.86 14.12
N GLU A 328 -30.33 9.63 15.43
CA GLU A 328 -30.37 10.62 16.51
C GLU A 328 -29.08 11.45 16.67
N ASP A 329 -27.92 10.99 16.19
CA ASP A 329 -26.67 11.77 16.17
C ASP A 329 -26.44 12.54 14.85
N VAL A 330 -27.31 12.36 13.84
CA VAL A 330 -27.34 13.22 12.66
C VAL A 330 -28.36 14.31 12.97
N VAL A 331 -27.92 15.55 13.13
CA VAL A 331 -28.85 16.69 13.17
C VAL A 331 -29.53 16.76 11.81
N SER A 332 -30.63 16.03 11.67
CA SER A 332 -31.60 16.07 10.58
C SER A 332 -32.49 17.32 10.69
N GLY A 333 -31.88 18.44 11.12
CA GLY A 333 -32.58 19.65 11.54
C GLY A 333 -32.41 20.85 10.62
N THR A 334 -31.37 20.92 9.78
CA THR A 334 -31.31 21.91 8.71
C THR A 334 -30.66 21.31 7.47
N ALA A 335 -31.37 21.38 6.36
CA ALA A 335 -30.81 21.17 5.02
C ALA A 335 -29.70 22.19 4.68
N ASP A 336 -29.45 23.15 5.58
CA ASP A 336 -28.47 24.22 5.45
C ASP A 336 -27.29 24.00 6.41
N ALA A 337 -26.15 23.65 5.82
CA ALA A 337 -24.79 23.69 6.34
C ALA A 337 -24.40 22.65 7.41
N PRO A 338 -24.04 21.40 7.02
CA PRO A 338 -23.41 20.46 7.93
C PRO A 338 -22.07 21.05 8.44
N GLY A 339 -21.54 20.59 9.58
CA GLY A 339 -20.22 20.99 10.10
C GLY A 339 -19.05 20.60 9.18
N PHE A 340 -19.26 20.49 7.88
CA PHE A 340 -18.35 19.97 6.88
C PHE A 340 -18.23 20.94 5.71
N VAL A 341 -17.12 20.85 4.96
CA VAL A 341 -16.85 21.70 3.78
C VAL A 341 -17.20 20.98 2.48
N GLY A 342 -17.54 21.75 1.45
CA GLY A 342 -17.80 21.22 0.12
C GLY A 342 -18.93 20.21 0.12
N SER A 343 -18.71 19.04 -0.48
CA SER A 343 -19.71 17.97 -0.55
C SER A 343 -19.65 16.99 0.61
N TRP A 344 -18.71 17.14 1.55
CA TRP A 344 -18.60 16.28 2.72
C TRP A 344 -19.82 16.43 3.61
N GLY A 345 -20.24 15.32 4.20
CA GLY A 345 -21.35 15.28 5.14
C GLY A 345 -21.26 14.07 6.08
N PRO A 346 -22.22 13.96 7.01
CA PRO A 346 -22.20 12.92 8.05
C PRO A 346 -22.27 11.48 7.50
N ASN A 347 -22.76 11.31 6.27
CA ASN A 347 -22.88 10.00 5.61
C ASN A 347 -21.78 9.76 4.55
N SER A 348 -20.82 10.67 4.40
CA SER A 348 -19.74 10.50 3.44
C SER A 348 -18.82 9.33 3.82
N ALA A 349 -18.39 8.57 2.82
CA ALA A 349 -17.27 7.65 2.95
C ALA A 349 -15.95 8.36 2.62
N MET A 350 -14.83 7.79 3.03
CA MET A 350 -13.50 8.26 2.66
C MET A 350 -12.56 7.08 2.44
N ALA A 351 -11.46 7.30 1.76
CA ALA A 351 -10.40 6.32 1.63
C ALA A 351 -9.25 6.67 2.60
N CYS A 352 -8.43 5.70 2.99
CA CYS A 352 -7.25 5.95 3.82
C CYS A 352 -6.37 7.05 3.22
N SER A 353 -6.26 7.09 1.88
CA SER A 353 -5.47 8.05 1.11
C SER A 353 -6.03 9.46 1.04
N ASP A 354 -7.22 9.72 1.59
CA ASP A 354 -7.70 11.09 1.84
C ASP A 354 -6.92 11.76 2.98
N CYS A 355 -6.43 10.97 3.94
CA CYS A 355 -5.59 11.42 5.05
C CYS A 355 -4.11 11.05 4.85
N HIS A 356 -3.85 9.81 4.45
CA HIS A 356 -2.51 9.24 4.27
C HIS A 356 -2.07 9.36 2.81
N SER A 357 -1.49 10.52 2.48
CA SER A 357 -1.12 10.88 1.12
C SER A 357 0.15 11.72 1.15
N GLN A 358 0.66 12.06 -0.02
CA GLN A 358 1.70 13.07 -0.12
C GLN A 358 1.28 14.42 0.45
N ASP A 359 2.25 15.10 1.07
CA ASP A 359 2.15 16.52 1.37
C ASP A 359 2.04 17.38 0.10
N PRO A 360 1.59 18.65 0.21
CA PRO A 360 1.30 19.50 -0.95
C PRO A 360 2.50 19.77 -1.87
N SER A 361 3.75 19.51 -1.44
CA SER A 361 4.93 19.68 -2.29
C SER A 361 5.02 18.67 -3.44
N ALA A 362 4.22 17.60 -3.42
CA ALA A 362 4.31 16.49 -4.36
C ALA A 362 3.53 16.65 -5.68
N GLY A 363 2.89 17.80 -5.89
CA GLY A 363 2.14 18.07 -7.13
C GLY A 363 0.94 17.12 -7.34
N SER A 364 0.88 16.46 -8.49
CA SER A 364 -0.28 15.64 -8.91
C SER A 364 -0.21 14.18 -8.49
N ILE A 365 0.89 13.74 -7.89
CA ILE A 365 1.02 12.36 -7.41
C ILE A 365 -0.03 12.16 -6.30
N ARG A 366 -0.64 10.97 -6.23
CA ARG A 366 -1.63 10.60 -5.18
C ARG A 366 -1.32 9.23 -4.59
N GLY A 367 -1.71 9.00 -3.35
CA GLY A 367 -1.59 7.71 -2.64
C GLY A 367 -0.48 7.68 -1.59
N PRO A 368 -0.48 6.67 -0.71
CA PRO A 368 0.37 6.62 0.48
C PRO A 368 1.82 6.24 0.13
N HIS A 369 2.55 7.09 -0.58
CA HIS A 369 3.95 6.84 -0.96
C HIS A 369 4.91 7.46 0.04
N GLY A 370 4.74 8.75 0.33
CA GLY A 370 5.46 9.44 1.38
C GLY A 370 5.09 10.90 1.53
N SER A 371 5.39 11.44 2.71
CA SER A 371 5.06 12.80 3.15
C SER A 371 6.17 13.38 4.03
N THR A 372 6.25 14.70 4.10
CA THR A 372 7.03 15.40 5.12
C THR A 372 6.33 15.44 6.48
N TYR A 373 5.04 15.15 6.54
CA TYR A 373 4.28 15.10 7.80
C TYR A 373 4.29 13.68 8.40
N PRO A 374 4.40 13.54 9.74
CA PRO A 374 4.38 12.25 10.43
C PRO A 374 3.22 11.36 10.01
N PHE A 375 3.41 10.04 10.07
CA PHE A 375 2.40 9.04 9.68
C PHE A 375 1.93 9.14 8.21
N MET A 376 2.77 9.72 7.33
CA MET A 376 2.46 9.93 5.92
C MET A 376 1.21 10.77 5.68
N LEU A 377 0.97 11.78 6.52
CA LEU A 377 -0.23 12.60 6.41
C LEU A 377 -0.12 13.61 5.26
N LYS A 378 -1.22 13.85 4.55
CA LYS A 378 -1.31 14.82 3.46
C LYS A 378 -1.10 16.26 3.93
N LYS A 379 -1.48 16.56 5.16
CA LYS A 379 -1.39 17.90 5.76
C LYS A 379 -0.94 17.77 7.20
N ARG A 380 -0.53 18.90 7.78
CA ARG A 380 -0.20 19.01 9.19
C ARG A 380 -1.37 18.52 10.05
N PHE A 381 -1.06 17.62 10.98
CA PHE A 381 -1.91 17.23 12.09
C PHE A 381 -1.00 17.20 13.31
N LYS A 382 -1.31 18.01 14.32
CA LYS A 382 -0.50 18.11 15.52
C LYS A 382 -1.35 17.72 16.71
N ALA A 383 -1.02 16.56 17.27
CA ALA A 383 -1.59 16.02 18.50
C ALA A 383 -0.52 15.91 19.59
N GLN A 384 -0.05 17.05 20.11
CA GLN A 384 1.07 17.08 21.04
C GLN A 384 0.71 17.71 22.39
N ALA A 385 1.15 17.04 23.46
CA ALA A 385 1.08 17.56 24.80
C ALA A 385 1.72 18.94 24.95
N GLY A 386 0.99 19.88 25.56
CA GLY A 386 1.55 21.19 25.89
C GLY A 386 1.66 22.18 24.74
N ALA A 387 1.31 21.78 23.52
CA ALA A 387 1.54 22.60 22.34
C ALA A 387 0.46 23.70 22.16
N SER A 388 0.91 24.93 21.95
CA SER A 388 0.01 26.08 21.78
C SER A 388 -0.69 26.12 20.42
N ASP A 389 -0.16 25.40 19.45
CA ASP A 389 -0.50 25.36 18.03
C ASP A 389 -1.13 24.02 17.60
N ASN A 390 -1.66 23.29 18.56
CA ASN A 390 -2.38 22.04 18.36
C ASN A 390 -3.55 22.17 17.38
N THR A 391 -3.78 21.14 16.56
CA THR A 391 -4.87 21.16 15.55
C THR A 391 -6.22 21.41 16.23
N GLY A 392 -6.95 22.40 15.71
CA GLY A 392 -8.20 22.92 16.29
C GLY A 392 -8.04 24.25 17.05
N ARG A 393 -6.81 24.70 17.29
CA ARG A 393 -6.53 26.03 17.84
C ARG A 393 -6.46 27.10 16.76
N SER A 394 -6.57 28.36 17.17
CA SER A 394 -6.44 29.50 16.26
C SER A 394 -5.12 29.42 15.47
N GLY A 395 -5.18 29.65 14.16
CA GLY A 395 -4.03 29.56 13.26
C GLY A 395 -3.83 28.18 12.61
N THR A 396 -4.69 27.19 12.89
CA THR A 396 -4.59 25.84 12.31
C THR A 396 -5.63 25.54 11.23
N GLN A 397 -6.16 26.56 10.56
CA GLN A 397 -7.25 26.43 9.57
C GLN A 397 -6.91 25.53 8.38
N SER A 398 -5.62 25.41 8.08
CA SER A 398 -5.10 24.60 6.98
C SER A 398 -4.67 23.18 7.38
N ASP A 399 -4.86 22.80 8.66
CA ASP A 399 -4.53 21.45 9.13
C ASP A 399 -5.49 20.39 8.55
N LEU A 400 -5.06 19.13 8.60
CA LEU A 400 -5.67 17.98 7.92
C LEU A 400 -7.19 17.87 8.10
N CYS A 401 -7.68 18.03 9.33
CA CYS A 401 -9.10 17.86 9.65
C CYS A 401 -10.01 18.78 8.84
N PHE A 402 -9.51 19.97 8.47
CA PHE A 402 -10.27 20.99 7.77
C PHE A 402 -10.33 20.80 6.24
N ASP A 403 -9.79 19.68 5.73
CA ASP A 403 -10.14 19.19 4.38
C ASP A 403 -11.59 18.68 4.31
N CYS A 404 -12.18 18.31 5.46
CA CYS A 404 -13.53 17.76 5.56
C CYS A 404 -14.39 18.53 6.56
N HIS A 405 -13.85 18.90 7.72
CA HIS A 405 -14.56 19.66 8.75
C HIS A 405 -14.54 21.17 8.48
N ASP A 406 -15.64 21.86 8.75
CA ASP A 406 -15.74 23.29 8.53
C ASP A 406 -15.05 24.09 9.64
N TRP A 407 -14.00 24.84 9.26
CA TRP A 407 -13.29 25.72 10.18
C TRP A 407 -14.21 26.77 10.81
N ASN A 408 -15.17 27.32 10.06
CA ASN A 408 -16.07 28.34 10.60
C ASN A 408 -16.96 27.76 11.72
N THR A 409 -17.26 26.47 11.64
CA THR A 409 -18.00 25.74 12.68
C THR A 409 -17.11 25.45 13.89
N TYR A 410 -15.96 24.79 13.70
CA TYR A 410 -15.17 24.29 14.83
C TYR A 410 -14.10 25.25 15.36
N GLY A 411 -13.59 26.15 14.52
CA GLY A 411 -12.51 27.09 14.84
C GLY A 411 -12.96 28.54 15.10
N GLU A 412 -14.10 28.98 14.54
CA GLU A 412 -14.63 30.35 14.75
C GLU A 412 -15.87 30.41 15.64
N GLY A 413 -16.51 29.27 15.90
CA GLY A 413 -17.63 29.19 16.82
C GLY A 413 -18.95 29.58 16.16
N GLY A 414 -19.13 29.23 14.88
CA GLY A 414 -20.40 29.32 14.16
C GLY A 414 -21.52 28.53 14.86
N ASP A 415 -22.74 28.59 14.31
CA ASP A 415 -23.97 28.09 14.95
C ASP A 415 -23.79 26.71 15.61
N GLY A 416 -24.07 26.63 16.92
CA GLY A 416 -23.96 25.42 17.70
C GLY A 416 -24.80 24.28 17.15
N LYS A 417 -25.90 24.56 16.44
CA LYS A 417 -26.75 23.56 15.75
C LYS A 417 -26.02 22.79 14.65
N ARG A 418 -24.94 23.35 14.10
CA ARG A 418 -24.07 22.67 13.12
C ARG A 418 -23.19 21.59 13.77
N THR A 419 -23.23 21.51 15.10
CA THR A 419 -22.53 20.51 15.91
C THR A 419 -23.49 19.83 16.89
N ASN A 420 -23.12 18.64 17.35
CA ASN A 420 -23.78 17.99 18.48
C ASN A 420 -23.05 18.26 19.80
N PHE A 421 -22.44 19.44 19.94
CA PHE A 421 -21.84 19.90 21.20
C PHE A 421 -22.19 21.37 21.43
N ARG A 422 -23.42 21.60 21.87
CA ARG A 422 -23.98 22.94 22.09
C ARG A 422 -24.66 23.07 23.44
N LYS A 423 -24.96 24.30 23.84
CA LYS A 423 -25.93 24.63 24.88
C LYS A 423 -26.92 25.61 24.25
N GLU A 424 -28.17 25.20 24.08
CA GLU A 424 -29.13 25.94 23.24
C GLU A 424 -28.55 26.12 21.82
N ASN A 425 -28.28 27.36 21.37
CA ASN A 425 -27.64 27.64 20.08
C ASN A 425 -26.13 27.91 20.20
N ASP A 426 -25.59 27.96 21.41
CA ASP A 426 -24.18 28.25 21.63
C ASP A 426 -23.30 27.03 21.31
N ASN A 427 -22.37 27.20 20.38
CA ASN A 427 -21.36 26.19 20.05
C ASN A 427 -20.33 26.08 21.17
N LEU A 428 -20.32 24.96 21.88
CA LEU A 428 -19.48 24.79 23.06
C LEU A 428 -18.00 24.60 22.73
N HIS A 429 -17.63 24.24 21.49
CA HIS A 429 -16.22 24.10 21.08
C HIS A 429 -15.43 25.40 21.22
N ARG A 430 -16.11 26.56 21.12
CA ARG A 430 -15.48 27.89 21.14
C ARG A 430 -15.95 28.75 22.31
N LYS A 431 -16.52 28.13 23.35
CA LYS A 431 -16.94 28.82 24.58
C LYS A 431 -15.96 28.54 25.71
N SER A 432 -15.61 29.58 26.46
CA SER A 432 -14.76 29.51 27.65
C SER A 432 -13.45 28.73 27.39
N ASP A 433 -13.06 27.82 28.28
CA ASP A 433 -11.79 27.09 28.18
C ASP A 433 -11.77 26.05 27.05
N HIS A 434 -12.92 25.62 26.52
CA HIS A 434 -12.96 24.76 25.33
C HIS A 434 -12.35 25.47 24.11
N ALA A 435 -12.49 26.80 24.01
CA ALA A 435 -11.88 27.57 22.92
C ALA A 435 -10.35 27.55 22.93
N ARG A 436 -9.76 27.18 24.07
CA ARG A 436 -8.31 27.01 24.25
C ARG A 436 -7.88 25.57 24.02
N ALA A 437 -8.80 24.61 23.90
CA ALA A 437 -8.46 23.21 23.67
C ALA A 437 -8.20 22.94 22.19
N GLY A 438 -7.15 22.18 21.88
CA GLY A 438 -7.05 21.50 20.58
C GLY A 438 -8.02 20.32 20.52
N CYS A 439 -8.38 19.87 19.32
CA CYS A 439 -9.39 18.81 19.14
C CYS A 439 -9.07 17.55 19.96
N PHE A 440 -7.82 17.11 19.95
CA PHE A 440 -7.40 15.85 20.56
C PHE A 440 -7.21 15.92 22.09
N GLN A 441 -7.49 17.06 22.71
CA GLN A 441 -7.61 17.12 24.18
C GLN A 441 -8.89 16.43 24.67
N CYS A 442 -9.88 16.31 23.79
CA CYS A 442 -11.15 15.61 24.03
C CYS A 442 -11.32 14.40 23.11
N HIS A 443 -10.87 14.51 21.85
CA HIS A 443 -11.03 13.47 20.83
C HIS A 443 -9.77 12.60 20.69
N ALA A 444 -9.90 11.39 20.16
CA ALA A 444 -8.74 10.52 19.95
C ALA A 444 -7.69 11.16 19.03
N ALA A 445 -6.42 11.07 19.43
CA ALA A 445 -5.28 11.51 18.62
C ALA A 445 -5.00 10.57 17.44
N VAL A 446 -5.59 9.38 17.41
CA VAL A 446 -5.67 8.47 16.26
C VAL A 446 -7.11 8.52 15.73
N PRO A 447 -7.44 9.41 14.78
CA PRO A 447 -8.81 9.72 14.43
C PRO A 447 -9.35 8.76 13.36
N HIS A 448 -9.29 7.44 13.60
CA HIS A 448 -9.91 6.46 12.69
C HIS A 448 -11.32 6.13 13.15
N GLY A 449 -11.43 5.48 14.31
CA GLY A 449 -12.66 5.20 15.01
C GLY A 449 -12.36 4.91 16.47
N PHE A 450 -13.39 4.95 17.31
CA PHE A 450 -13.23 4.77 18.74
C PHE A 450 -14.42 4.08 19.39
N LYS A 451 -14.14 3.45 20.52
CA LYS A 451 -15.10 2.72 21.35
C LYS A 451 -16.19 3.58 22.00
N ARG A 452 -16.13 4.91 21.86
CA ARG A 452 -17.12 5.86 22.40
C ARG A 452 -17.59 6.84 21.34
N LYS A 453 -18.86 7.26 21.46
CA LYS A 453 -19.47 8.30 20.61
C LYS A 453 -18.61 9.56 20.58
N HIS A 454 -18.66 10.28 19.45
CA HIS A 454 -17.91 11.53 19.21
C HIS A 454 -16.39 11.40 19.37
N MET A 455 -15.84 10.18 19.27
CA MET A 455 -14.40 9.91 19.40
C MET A 455 -13.82 10.36 20.76
N ILE A 456 -14.65 10.44 21.81
CA ILE A 456 -14.22 10.96 23.11
C ILE A 456 -13.25 9.99 23.81
N VAL A 457 -12.06 10.49 24.14
CA VAL A 457 -11.04 9.78 24.90
C VAL A 457 -11.03 10.17 26.35
N TYR A 458 -10.71 9.20 27.19
CA TYR A 458 -10.42 9.40 28.60
C TYR A 458 -8.93 9.36 28.85
N VAL A 459 -8.51 9.96 29.97
CA VAL A 459 -7.12 9.88 30.45
C VAL A 459 -6.66 8.41 30.56
N SER A 460 -7.58 7.51 30.95
CA SER A 460 -7.32 6.08 31.12
C SER A 460 -7.13 5.30 29.81
N ASP A 461 -7.44 5.87 28.64
CA ASP A 461 -7.14 5.19 27.37
C ASP A 461 -5.66 5.22 27.03
N GLY A 462 -4.92 6.18 27.60
CA GLY A 462 -3.48 6.30 27.42
C GLY A 462 -3.04 6.51 25.96
N PHE A 463 -1.72 6.48 25.76
CA PHE A 463 -1.10 6.56 24.45
C PHE A 463 -1.44 5.31 23.60
N PRO A 464 -1.68 5.44 22.27
CA PRO A 464 -1.57 6.66 21.47
C PRO A 464 -2.85 7.51 21.39
N TYR A 465 -3.97 7.05 21.95
CA TYR A 465 -5.27 7.70 21.78
C TYR A 465 -5.45 8.98 22.60
N TYR A 466 -4.98 8.97 23.85
CA TYR A 466 -4.96 10.13 24.73
C TYR A 466 -3.55 10.74 24.77
N GLN A 467 -3.48 12.06 24.56
CA GLN A 467 -2.28 12.87 24.75
C GLN A 467 -2.59 13.92 25.82
N SER A 468 -1.84 13.95 26.93
CA SER A 468 -2.04 14.92 28.01
C SER A 468 -1.68 16.35 27.55
N ASP A 469 -2.16 17.42 28.20
CA ASP A 469 -1.66 18.79 28.01
C ASP A 469 -1.25 19.38 29.38
N PRO A 470 0.02 19.24 29.80
CA PRO A 470 0.48 19.73 31.09
C PRO A 470 0.88 21.22 31.11
N THR A 471 0.85 21.95 29.98
CA THR A 471 1.32 23.35 29.94
C THR A 471 0.21 24.37 30.10
N ASN A 472 -1.03 24.05 29.73
CA ASN A 472 -2.19 24.93 29.94
C ASN A 472 -2.97 24.61 31.21
N TYR A 473 -2.82 23.38 31.71
CA TYR A 473 -3.38 22.91 32.96
C TYR A 473 -2.20 22.25 33.68
N GLY A 474 -1.78 22.78 34.83
CA GLY A 474 -0.62 22.25 35.56
C GLY A 474 -0.68 20.72 35.71
N ALA A 475 0.46 20.07 35.95
CA ALA A 475 0.72 18.62 35.88
C ALA A 475 -0.29 17.65 36.55
N GLU A 476 -1.34 18.16 37.21
CA GLU A 476 -2.39 17.45 37.95
C GLU A 476 -3.82 17.65 37.41
N LYS A 477 -4.03 18.30 36.25
CA LYS A 477 -5.39 18.65 35.75
C LYS A 477 -5.68 18.07 34.36
N GLY A 478 -5.82 16.74 34.37
CA GLY A 478 -5.98 15.85 33.22
C GLY A 478 -7.28 15.99 32.45
N GLY A 479 -7.33 15.39 31.27
CA GLY A 479 -8.45 15.46 30.33
C GLY A 479 -9.75 14.85 30.84
N ILE A 480 -10.58 14.36 29.92
CA ILE A 480 -11.88 13.78 30.28
C ILE A 480 -11.65 12.49 31.08
N GLU A 481 -12.36 12.32 32.19
CA GLU A 481 -12.34 11.12 33.03
C GLU A 481 -13.64 10.32 32.89
N ALA A 482 -14.75 11.02 32.63
CA ALA A 482 -16.04 10.41 32.36
C ALA A 482 -16.91 11.34 31.50
N TYR A 483 -17.74 10.74 30.64
CA TYR A 483 -18.61 11.43 29.71
C TYR A 483 -19.99 10.77 29.67
N ALA A 484 -21.04 11.59 29.75
CA ALA A 484 -22.44 11.19 29.61
C ALA A 484 -23.02 11.88 28.37
N HIS A 485 -23.27 11.09 27.32
CA HIS A 485 -23.82 11.57 26.06
C HIS A 485 -25.21 12.20 26.23
N ALA A 486 -25.40 13.39 25.67
CA ALA A 486 -26.70 14.05 25.57
C ALA A 486 -27.28 13.78 24.17
N GLN A 487 -28.41 13.08 24.11
CA GLN A 487 -29.05 12.65 22.86
C GLN A 487 -29.54 13.82 21.98
N ASP A 488 -29.85 14.97 22.57
CA ASP A 488 -30.33 16.16 21.85
C ASP A 488 -29.19 17.10 21.39
N GLY A 489 -27.93 16.75 21.68
CA GLY A 489 -26.75 17.58 21.43
C GLY A 489 -26.58 18.74 22.43
N SER A 490 -27.42 18.84 23.46
CA SER A 490 -27.41 19.91 24.46
C SER A 490 -26.67 19.49 25.73
N TYR A 491 -25.47 20.00 25.93
CA TYR A 491 -24.58 19.60 27.03
C TYR A 491 -24.58 20.60 28.18
N LYS A 492 -24.49 20.05 29.40
CA LYS A 492 -24.29 20.78 30.65
C LYS A 492 -23.00 20.31 31.31
N LYS A 493 -22.52 21.06 32.31
CA LYS A 493 -21.30 20.67 33.05
C LYS A 493 -21.40 19.28 33.69
N SER A 494 -22.61 18.86 34.09
CA SER A 494 -22.91 17.54 34.66
C SER A 494 -22.79 16.37 33.69
N ASN A 495 -22.60 16.63 32.40
CA ASN A 495 -22.40 15.60 31.38
C ASN A 495 -20.93 15.15 31.28
N CYS A 496 -20.01 15.79 32.00
CA CYS A 496 -18.58 15.49 31.88
C CYS A 496 -17.89 15.64 33.24
N LYS A 497 -17.02 14.69 33.55
CA LYS A 497 -16.01 14.80 34.60
C LYS A 497 -14.66 14.99 33.92
N ALA A 498 -13.96 16.07 34.22
CA ALA A 498 -12.64 16.35 33.65
C ALA A 498 -11.77 17.11 34.64
N GLY A 499 -10.49 16.76 34.71
CA GLY A 499 -9.50 17.41 35.57
C GLY A 499 -9.10 18.81 35.07
N CYS A 500 -9.33 19.12 33.79
CA CYS A 500 -8.98 20.39 33.17
C CYS A 500 -9.78 21.60 33.67
N HIS A 501 -10.75 21.42 34.61
CA HIS A 501 -11.51 22.54 35.17
C HIS A 501 -12.04 22.30 36.59
N HIS A 502 -12.00 23.34 37.43
CA HIS A 502 -12.57 23.43 38.80
C HIS A 502 -14.12 23.35 38.88
N GLY A 503 -14.80 22.64 37.97
CA GLY A 503 -16.25 22.71 37.84
C GLY A 503 -16.93 21.62 37.01
N HIS A 504 -16.17 20.67 36.46
CA HIS A 504 -16.70 19.42 35.89
C HIS A 504 -16.47 18.29 36.90
N GLN A 505 -17.20 18.34 38.02
CA GLN A 505 -16.94 17.43 39.17
C GLN A 505 -17.76 16.13 39.17
N GLN A 506 -18.76 16.02 38.28
CA GLN A 506 -19.61 14.82 38.20
C GLN A 506 -20.01 14.57 36.74
N ALA A 507 -19.86 13.32 36.28
CA ALA A 507 -20.63 12.80 35.17
C ALA A 507 -21.76 11.99 35.80
N ASN A 508 -23.00 12.48 35.77
CA ASN A 508 -24.11 11.78 36.40
C ASN A 508 -24.43 10.52 35.56
N PRO A 509 -24.29 9.29 36.10
CA PRO A 509 -24.38 8.07 35.31
C PRO A 509 -25.85 7.67 35.14
N THR A 510 -26.62 8.41 34.34
CA THR A 510 -27.96 7.93 33.94
C THR A 510 -27.94 7.17 32.61
N ASN A 511 -26.77 7.03 31.96
CA ASN A 511 -26.57 6.03 30.91
C ASN A 511 -25.06 5.83 30.62
N PRO A 512 -24.35 4.99 31.38
CA PRO A 512 -23.04 4.52 30.94
C PRO A 512 -23.31 3.54 29.79
N LEU A 513 -23.34 4.05 28.55
CA LEU A 513 -23.25 3.13 27.42
C LEU A 513 -21.85 2.50 27.46
N PRO A 514 -21.75 1.17 27.32
CA PRO A 514 -20.49 0.43 27.38
C PRO A 514 -19.46 0.93 26.36
#